data_AF-A0A2N2QKW5-F1
#
_entry.id   AF-A0A2N2QKW5-F1
#
_cell.length_a   1.000
_cell.length_b   1.000
_cell.length_c   1.000
_cell.angle_alpha   90.00
_cell.angle_beta   90.00
_cell.angle_gamma   90.00
#
_symmetry.space_group_name_H-M   'P 1'
#
loop_
_entity.id
_entity.type
_entity.pdbx_description
1 polymer ?
#
loop_
_entity_poly.entity_id
_entity_poly.type
_entity_poly.pdbx_seq_one_letter_code
_entity_poly.pdbx_strand_id
1 'polypeptide(L)'
;MKTGVFGQQLSLTEELKAASFSGHTRLQSAPFFAALAACQLPLESYVGQLRALSAIHGVIERALANCSDERITAVWDSGRRKLPLLQADLRYFEPRTVADIKEAMEAALNTADELRLRSLEDPLALLGWLYVLEGSTLGAAVVRPMTARAFLLTGDGGLAYLHSYGDAVHERWAEYKQQMNALHLSAEEREQVVQAACQLFAKLETIFCALYPFLSESKTYLVTSINPEAGRHPVPADAREVQAAVKAGDVCWQRYPYYEQRYGERGMRFARSDAAWLATLCQYPPAQIVQQVQWLGRVLASRGMPTLLLQVQLEILVAELAAAIPDRRADYAKLLPAAAELHTARRQHLTDELIEAMASDFDRAVGAEWSTRLPDTGTLLCTAVADEMAGNENAVASLQPWMTDASRFPAEWIVAAEATLARARREVR
;
A
#
# COMPACT_ATOMS: atom_id res chain seq x y z
N MET A 1 -16.65 32.26 -18.24
CA MET A 1 -17.84 31.41 -17.97
C MET A 1 -18.39 30.93 -19.31
N LYS A 2 -18.59 29.61 -19.49
CA LYS A 2 -19.05 29.03 -20.77
C LYS A 2 -20.58 28.84 -20.73
N THR A 3 -21.29 29.45 -21.67
CA THR A 3 -22.75 29.39 -21.80
C THR A 3 -23.18 28.14 -22.59
N GLY A 4 -24.21 27.43 -22.12
CA GLY A 4 -24.82 26.31 -22.85
C GLY A 4 -25.63 26.76 -24.07
N VAL A 5 -26.09 25.80 -24.88
CA VAL A 5 -26.78 26.00 -26.18
C VAL A 5 -28.06 26.85 -26.09
N PHE A 6 -28.59 27.11 -24.90
CA PHE A 6 -29.76 27.96 -24.65
C PHE A 6 -29.54 29.06 -23.60
N GLY A 7 -28.29 29.47 -23.34
CA GLY A 7 -27.98 30.55 -22.38
C GLY A 7 -28.12 30.16 -20.90
N GLN A 8 -28.44 28.90 -20.58
CA GLN A 8 -28.34 28.36 -19.22
C GLN A 8 -26.88 28.08 -18.83
N GLN A 9 -26.56 28.39 -17.57
CA GLN A 9 -25.27 28.05 -16.97
C GLN A 9 -25.19 26.53 -16.80
N LEU A 10 -24.11 25.93 -17.29
CA LEU A 10 -23.88 24.50 -17.16
C LEU A 10 -23.69 24.13 -15.67
N SER A 11 -24.21 22.97 -15.28
CA SER A 11 -23.83 22.34 -14.01
C SER A 11 -22.35 21.94 -14.04
N LEU A 12 -21.73 21.77 -12.87
CA LEU A 12 -20.31 21.43 -12.78
C LEU A 12 -19.99 20.13 -13.55
N THR A 13 -20.86 19.13 -13.43
CA THR A 13 -20.67 17.83 -14.11
C THR A 13 -20.87 17.90 -15.62
N GLU A 14 -21.67 18.85 -16.13
CA GLU A 14 -21.79 19.12 -17.57
C GLU A 14 -20.54 19.84 -18.11
N GLU A 15 -19.99 20.80 -17.36
CA GLU A 15 -18.71 21.44 -17.71
C GLU A 15 -17.57 20.41 -17.76
N LEU A 16 -17.47 19.57 -16.73
CA LEU A 16 -16.51 18.46 -16.66
C LEU A 16 -16.63 17.56 -17.87
N LYS A 17 -17.85 17.06 -18.16
CA LYS A 17 -18.11 16.18 -19.31
C LYS A 17 -17.72 16.82 -20.63
N ALA A 18 -18.10 18.08 -20.84
CA ALA A 18 -17.82 18.78 -22.09
C ALA A 18 -16.32 19.03 -22.28
N ALA A 19 -15.62 19.48 -21.23
CA ALA A 19 -14.20 19.78 -21.29
C ALA A 19 -13.34 18.52 -21.43
N SER A 20 -13.72 17.43 -20.75
CA SER A 20 -12.94 16.19 -20.74
C SER A 20 -13.27 15.22 -21.89
N PHE A 21 -14.24 15.55 -22.75
CA PHE A 21 -14.71 14.70 -23.84
C PHE A 21 -13.60 14.23 -24.78
N SER A 22 -12.68 15.13 -25.15
CA SER A 22 -11.58 14.79 -26.05
C SER A 22 -10.59 13.81 -25.40
N GLY A 23 -10.26 14.01 -24.12
CA GLY A 23 -9.38 13.11 -23.36
C GLY A 23 -10.00 11.74 -23.16
N HIS A 24 -11.29 11.69 -22.82
CA HIS A 24 -12.05 10.45 -22.72
C HIS A 24 -12.04 9.66 -24.05
N THR A 25 -12.30 10.33 -25.18
CA THR A 25 -12.29 9.70 -26.51
C THR A 25 -10.93 9.13 -26.87
N ARG A 26 -9.83 9.86 -26.58
CA ARG A 26 -8.47 9.37 -26.84
C ARG A 26 -8.12 8.15 -25.98
N LEU A 27 -8.43 8.19 -24.69
CA LEU A 27 -8.24 7.05 -23.79
C LEU A 27 -8.98 5.80 -24.31
N GLN A 28 -10.25 5.92 -24.71
CA GLN A 28 -11.02 4.79 -25.24
C GLN A 28 -10.46 4.23 -26.56
N SER A 29 -9.71 5.04 -27.30
CA SER A 29 -9.07 4.64 -28.56
C SER A 29 -7.69 4.02 -28.36
N ALA A 30 -7.20 3.90 -27.13
CA ALA A 30 -5.91 3.27 -26.84
C ALA A 30 -5.88 1.82 -27.37
N PRO A 31 -4.77 1.34 -27.96
CA PRO A 31 -4.66 0.00 -28.52
C PRO A 31 -5.01 -1.12 -27.54
N PHE A 32 -4.82 -0.88 -26.24
CA PHE A 32 -5.25 -1.73 -25.13
C PHE A 32 -6.69 -2.23 -25.27
N PHE A 33 -7.65 -1.33 -25.52
CA PHE A 33 -9.07 -1.70 -25.56
C PHE A 33 -9.44 -2.51 -26.80
N ALA A 34 -8.80 -2.21 -27.94
CA ALA A 34 -8.98 -2.98 -29.17
C ALA A 34 -8.43 -4.42 -29.00
N ALA A 35 -7.24 -4.56 -28.42
CA ALA A 35 -6.65 -5.87 -28.13
C ALA A 35 -7.48 -6.67 -27.11
N LEU A 36 -8.04 -6.00 -26.11
CA LEU A 36 -8.94 -6.64 -25.15
C LEU A 36 -10.20 -7.17 -25.84
N ALA A 37 -10.82 -6.37 -26.71
CA ALA A 37 -12.00 -6.78 -27.46
C ALA A 37 -11.74 -8.02 -28.32
N ALA A 38 -10.57 -8.04 -28.97
CA ALA A 38 -10.08 -9.13 -29.81
C ALA A 38 -9.58 -10.36 -29.02
N CYS A 39 -9.59 -10.33 -27.68
CA CYS A 39 -9.02 -11.38 -26.82
C CYS A 39 -7.52 -11.64 -27.10
N GLN A 40 -6.78 -10.59 -27.45
CA GLN A 40 -5.35 -10.59 -27.76
C GLN A 40 -4.52 -9.80 -26.74
N LEU A 41 -5.15 -9.24 -25.71
CA LEU A 41 -4.46 -8.48 -24.68
C LEU A 41 -3.62 -9.41 -23.78
N PRO A 42 -2.32 -9.15 -23.60
CA PRO A 42 -1.49 -9.90 -22.66
C PRO A 42 -1.98 -9.78 -21.22
N LEU A 43 -1.73 -10.81 -20.40
CA LEU A 43 -2.10 -10.80 -18.99
C LEU A 43 -1.35 -9.69 -18.22
N GLU A 44 -0.10 -9.43 -18.59
CA GLU A 44 0.73 -8.34 -18.04
C GLU A 44 0.05 -6.98 -18.21
N SER A 45 -0.62 -6.74 -19.34
CA SER A 45 -1.36 -5.48 -19.56
C SER A 45 -2.55 -5.38 -18.62
N TYR A 46 -3.30 -6.47 -18.42
CA TYR A 46 -4.46 -6.48 -17.53
C TYR A 46 -4.07 -6.34 -16.05
N VAL A 47 -3.08 -7.09 -15.59
CA VAL A 47 -2.58 -6.95 -14.21
C VAL A 47 -1.90 -5.59 -14.03
N GLY A 48 -1.20 -5.10 -15.05
CA GLY A 48 -0.57 -3.79 -15.08
C GLY A 48 -1.56 -2.64 -14.86
N GLN A 49 -2.75 -2.66 -15.50
CA GLN A 49 -3.77 -1.65 -15.20
C GLN A 49 -4.25 -1.72 -13.74
N LEU A 50 -4.41 -2.91 -13.17
CA LEU A 50 -4.85 -3.06 -11.78
C LEU A 50 -3.81 -2.46 -10.82
N ARG A 51 -2.52 -2.68 -11.09
CA ARG A 51 -1.42 -2.10 -10.29
C ARG A 51 -1.32 -0.59 -10.46
N ALA A 52 -1.40 -0.09 -11.70
CA ALA A 52 -1.38 1.35 -11.98
C ALA A 52 -2.54 2.07 -11.29
N LEU A 53 -3.76 1.55 -11.41
CA LEU A 53 -4.94 2.10 -10.76
C LEU A 53 -4.85 1.94 -9.24
N SER A 54 -4.30 0.83 -8.72
CA SER A 54 -4.09 0.66 -7.28
C SER A 54 -3.13 1.69 -6.71
N ALA A 55 -2.07 2.07 -7.44
CA ALA A 55 -1.15 3.13 -7.00
C ALA A 55 -1.87 4.48 -6.92
N ILE A 56 -2.67 4.83 -7.94
CA ILE A 56 -3.43 6.09 -8.00
C ILE A 56 -4.52 6.13 -6.92
N HIS A 57 -5.34 5.07 -6.82
CA HIS A 57 -6.39 4.94 -5.80
C HIS A 57 -5.80 4.99 -4.37
N GLY A 58 -4.64 4.37 -4.15
CA GLY A 58 -3.94 4.40 -2.87
C GLY A 58 -3.62 5.81 -2.37
N VAL A 59 -3.29 6.74 -3.28
CA VAL A 59 -3.02 8.13 -2.91
C VAL A 59 -4.31 8.94 -2.80
N ILE A 60 -5.19 8.88 -3.80
CA ILE A 60 -6.39 9.73 -3.82
C ILE A 60 -7.35 9.42 -2.68
N GLU A 61 -7.60 8.14 -2.39
CA GLU A 61 -8.56 7.75 -1.36
C GLU A 61 -8.08 8.15 0.03
N ARG A 62 -6.75 8.12 0.24
CA ARG A 62 -6.12 8.61 1.47
C ARG A 62 -6.18 10.14 1.57
N ALA A 63 -5.88 10.83 0.47
CA ALA A 63 -5.94 12.29 0.42
C ALA A 63 -7.36 12.79 0.71
N LEU A 64 -8.37 12.20 0.05
CA LEU A 64 -9.77 12.52 0.26
C LEU A 64 -10.24 12.19 1.69
N ALA A 65 -9.85 11.03 2.24
CA ALA A 65 -10.22 10.64 3.60
C ALA A 65 -9.59 11.50 4.70
N ASN A 66 -8.42 12.11 4.43
CA ASN A 66 -7.71 12.96 5.40
C ASN A 66 -7.99 14.46 5.18
N CYS A 67 -8.77 14.82 4.16
CA CYS A 67 -9.09 16.21 3.88
C CYS A 67 -10.22 16.70 4.79
N SER A 68 -10.03 17.85 5.44
CA SER A 68 -11.04 18.48 6.29
C SER A 68 -11.94 19.49 5.56
N ASP A 69 -11.74 19.68 4.24
CA ASP A 69 -12.58 20.60 3.46
C ASP A 69 -14.01 20.04 3.33
N GLU A 70 -15.00 20.79 3.80
CA GLU A 70 -16.41 20.41 3.81
C GLU A 70 -16.95 20.07 2.41
N ARG A 71 -16.40 20.69 1.36
CA ARG A 71 -16.83 20.43 -0.03
C ARG A 71 -16.36 19.07 -0.51
N ILE A 72 -15.20 18.60 -0.04
CA ILE A 72 -14.68 17.27 -0.35
C ILE A 72 -15.43 16.21 0.46
N THR A 73 -15.65 16.45 1.76
CA THR A 73 -16.38 15.50 2.62
C THR A 73 -17.86 15.38 2.26
N ALA A 74 -18.44 16.39 1.60
CA ALA A 74 -19.81 16.33 1.05
C ALA A 74 -19.96 15.37 -0.14
N VAL A 75 -18.88 15.01 -0.83
CA VAL A 75 -18.89 14.16 -2.03
C VAL A 75 -18.22 12.80 -1.78
N TRP A 76 -17.23 12.75 -0.88
CA TRP A 76 -16.45 11.56 -0.60
C TRP A 76 -16.91 10.85 0.68
N ASP A 77 -17.18 9.55 0.57
CA ASP A 77 -17.45 8.66 1.69
C ASP A 77 -16.72 7.30 1.52
N SER A 78 -16.65 6.52 2.58
CA SER A 78 -15.93 5.23 2.60
C SER A 78 -16.51 4.18 1.65
N GLY A 79 -17.79 4.28 1.28
CA GLY A 79 -18.45 3.44 0.29
C GLY A 79 -17.98 3.68 -1.14
N ARG A 80 -17.30 4.80 -1.41
CA ARG A 80 -16.68 5.10 -2.71
C ARG A 80 -15.29 4.49 -2.88
N ARG A 81 -14.70 3.87 -1.86
CA ARG A 81 -13.39 3.21 -1.97
C ARG A 81 -13.39 2.13 -3.05
N LYS A 82 -12.32 2.09 -3.85
CA LYS A 82 -12.07 1.11 -4.92
C LYS A 82 -10.75 0.39 -4.73
N LEU A 83 -9.83 0.97 -3.95
CA LEU A 83 -8.57 0.33 -3.57
C LEU A 83 -8.76 -1.10 -3.03
N PRO A 84 -9.73 -1.39 -2.13
CA PRO A 84 -9.95 -2.77 -1.66
C PRO A 84 -10.35 -3.75 -2.79
N LEU A 85 -11.09 -3.27 -3.80
CA LEU A 85 -11.49 -4.07 -4.96
C LEU A 85 -10.29 -4.39 -5.85
N LEU A 86 -9.45 -3.37 -6.11
CA LEU A 86 -8.18 -3.54 -6.82
C LEU A 86 -7.25 -4.52 -6.08
N GLN A 87 -7.19 -4.44 -4.75
CA GLN A 87 -6.40 -5.35 -3.92
C GLN A 87 -6.95 -6.78 -3.94
N ALA A 88 -8.27 -6.96 -3.98
CA ALA A 88 -8.89 -8.28 -4.16
C ALA A 88 -8.51 -8.88 -5.52
N ASP A 89 -8.56 -8.08 -6.59
CA ASP A 89 -8.19 -8.54 -7.92
C ASP A 89 -6.69 -8.88 -8.01
N LEU A 90 -5.81 -8.03 -7.47
CA LEU A 90 -4.37 -8.30 -7.45
C LEU A 90 -4.03 -9.59 -6.70
N ARG A 91 -4.67 -9.85 -5.54
CA ARG A 91 -4.51 -11.12 -4.81
C ARG A 91 -4.92 -12.34 -5.64
N TYR A 92 -5.98 -12.21 -6.45
CA TYR A 92 -6.41 -13.29 -7.34
C TYR A 92 -5.33 -13.65 -8.39
N PHE A 93 -4.54 -12.68 -8.86
CA PHE A 93 -3.45 -12.92 -9.82
C PHE A 93 -2.09 -13.25 -9.17
N GLU A 94 -1.94 -13.07 -7.86
CA GLU A 94 -0.67 -13.27 -7.12
C GLU A 94 0.03 -14.62 -7.43
N PRO A 95 -0.67 -15.78 -7.50
CA PRO A 95 -0.03 -17.07 -7.79
C PRO A 95 0.60 -17.18 -9.18
N ARG A 96 0.26 -16.27 -10.11
CA ARG A 96 0.70 -16.32 -11.51
C ARG A 96 2.02 -15.57 -11.76
N THR A 97 2.54 -14.85 -10.75
CA THR A 97 3.79 -14.06 -10.82
C THR A 97 3.92 -13.25 -12.11
N VAL A 98 2.97 -12.33 -12.32
CA VAL A 98 2.88 -11.52 -13.54
C VAL A 98 3.83 -10.34 -13.47
N ALA A 99 4.71 -10.18 -14.47
CA ALA A 99 5.65 -9.06 -14.57
C ALA A 99 4.93 -7.70 -14.69
N ASP A 100 5.58 -6.64 -14.22
CA ASP A 100 5.17 -5.25 -14.46
C ASP A 100 5.63 -4.78 -15.85
N ILE A 101 4.97 -3.75 -16.35
CA ILE A 101 5.39 -3.00 -17.54
C ILE A 101 6.00 -1.69 -17.05
N LYS A 102 7.31 -1.54 -17.21
CA LYS A 102 8.11 -0.46 -16.61
C LYS A 102 7.53 0.93 -16.90
N GLU A 103 7.27 1.24 -18.17
CA GLU A 103 6.83 2.56 -18.61
C GLU A 103 5.42 2.88 -18.06
N ALA A 104 4.53 1.89 -18.02
CA ALA A 104 3.20 2.06 -17.46
C ALA A 104 3.25 2.32 -15.94
N MET A 105 4.12 1.60 -15.22
CA MET A 105 4.29 1.79 -13.78
C MET A 105 4.98 3.11 -13.44
N GLU A 106 5.99 3.51 -14.21
CA GLU A 106 6.62 4.83 -14.06
C GLU A 106 5.60 5.96 -14.27
N ALA A 107 4.77 5.87 -15.30
CA ALA A 107 3.69 6.83 -15.55
C ALA A 107 2.65 6.86 -14.42
N ALA A 108 2.26 5.70 -13.89
CA ALA A 108 1.32 5.60 -12.78
C ALA A 108 1.89 6.17 -11.47
N LEU A 109 3.15 5.88 -11.15
CA LEU A 109 3.82 6.41 -9.96
C LEU A 109 4.05 7.92 -10.07
N ASN A 110 4.47 8.43 -11.22
CA ASN A 110 4.56 9.88 -11.46
C ASN A 110 3.18 10.55 -11.27
N THR A 111 2.12 9.93 -11.76
CA THR A 111 0.74 10.40 -11.55
C THR A 111 0.36 10.42 -10.07
N ALA A 112 0.72 9.38 -9.32
CA ALA A 112 0.46 9.28 -7.90
C ALA A 112 1.25 10.32 -7.08
N ASP A 113 2.49 10.64 -7.46
CA ASP A 113 3.31 11.65 -6.82
C ASP A 113 2.78 13.07 -7.08
N GLU A 114 2.37 13.37 -8.31
CA GLU A 114 1.71 14.64 -8.63
C GLU A 114 0.36 14.80 -7.90
N LEU A 115 -0.41 13.71 -7.76
CA LEU A 115 -1.64 13.71 -6.97
C LEU A 115 -1.34 14.10 -5.52
N ARG A 116 -0.32 13.48 -4.93
CA ARG A 116 0.09 13.75 -3.56
C ARG A 116 0.47 15.21 -3.38
N LEU A 117 1.25 15.78 -4.29
CA LEU A 117 1.61 17.20 -4.23
C LEU A 117 0.36 18.09 -4.30
N ARG A 118 -0.53 17.84 -5.26
CA ARG A 118 -1.78 18.60 -5.41
C ARG A 118 -2.69 18.49 -4.20
N SER A 119 -2.75 17.33 -3.55
CA SER A 119 -3.57 17.17 -2.35
C SER A 119 -3.16 18.11 -1.19
N LEU A 120 -1.93 18.64 -1.23
CA LEU A 120 -1.41 19.60 -0.26
C LEU A 120 -1.57 21.05 -0.74
N GLU A 121 -1.36 21.30 -2.03
CA GLU A 121 -1.36 22.66 -2.61
C GLU A 121 -2.74 23.15 -3.04
N ASP A 122 -3.55 22.27 -3.64
CA ASP A 122 -4.88 22.54 -4.16
C ASP A 122 -5.79 21.31 -3.97
N PRO A 123 -6.35 21.12 -2.75
CA PRO A 123 -7.18 19.97 -2.45
C PRO A 123 -8.45 19.87 -3.31
N LEU A 124 -9.02 20.99 -3.77
CA LEU A 124 -10.25 20.97 -4.58
C LEU A 124 -10.04 20.33 -5.95
N ALA A 125 -8.82 20.39 -6.51
CA ALA A 125 -8.47 19.66 -7.73
C ALA A 125 -8.73 18.14 -7.63
N LEU A 126 -8.73 17.57 -6.40
CA LEU A 126 -9.06 16.16 -6.18
C LEU A 126 -10.49 15.81 -6.61
N LEU A 127 -11.43 16.76 -6.58
CA LEU A 127 -12.81 16.55 -7.06
C LEU A 127 -12.83 16.25 -8.57
N GLY A 128 -11.93 16.88 -9.34
CA GLY A 128 -11.79 16.62 -10.77
C GLY A 128 -11.24 15.23 -11.05
N TRP A 129 -10.27 14.78 -10.25
CA TRP A 129 -9.71 13.43 -10.38
C TRP A 129 -10.73 12.38 -9.95
N LEU A 130 -11.43 12.63 -8.84
CA LEU A 130 -12.51 11.78 -8.36
C LEU A 130 -13.62 11.64 -9.40
N TYR A 131 -13.98 12.71 -10.12
CA TYR A 131 -14.98 12.65 -11.19
C TYR A 131 -14.62 11.65 -12.29
N VAL A 132 -13.35 11.65 -12.72
CA VAL A 132 -12.88 10.73 -13.76
C VAL A 132 -12.89 9.28 -13.24
N LEU A 133 -12.39 9.05 -12.02
CA LEU A 133 -12.32 7.71 -11.43
C LEU A 133 -13.72 7.14 -11.13
N GLU A 134 -14.62 7.93 -10.56
CA GLU A 134 -16.01 7.51 -10.32
C GLU A 134 -16.75 7.29 -11.65
N GLY A 135 -16.54 8.16 -12.64
CA GLY A 135 -17.12 7.99 -13.98
C GLY A 135 -16.62 6.75 -14.71
N SER A 136 -15.38 6.31 -14.44
CA SER A 136 -14.81 5.10 -15.04
C SER A 136 -15.60 3.82 -14.70
N THR A 137 -16.36 3.80 -13.59
CA THR A 137 -17.18 2.64 -13.18
C THR A 137 -18.28 2.31 -14.20
N LEU A 138 -18.81 3.30 -14.91
CA LEU A 138 -19.76 3.09 -16.00
C LEU A 138 -19.10 2.40 -17.19
N GLY A 139 -17.88 2.82 -17.55
CA GLY A 139 -17.09 2.16 -18.60
C GLY A 139 -16.68 0.75 -18.19
N ALA A 140 -16.39 0.54 -16.92
CA ALA A 140 -16.02 -0.76 -16.37
C ALA A 140 -17.12 -1.81 -16.55
N ALA A 141 -18.40 -1.43 -16.45
CA ALA A 141 -19.52 -2.33 -16.73
C ALA A 141 -19.52 -2.87 -18.18
N VAL A 142 -19.02 -2.08 -19.13
CA VAL A 142 -18.85 -2.48 -20.54
C VAL A 142 -17.62 -3.36 -20.72
N VAL A 143 -16.52 -3.01 -20.04
CA VAL A 143 -15.22 -3.69 -20.17
C VAL A 143 -15.20 -5.05 -19.46
N ARG A 144 -15.90 -5.20 -18.32
CA ARG A 144 -15.96 -6.42 -17.51
C ARG A 144 -16.23 -7.70 -18.32
N PRO A 145 -17.29 -7.82 -19.13
CA PRO A 145 -17.55 -9.05 -19.89
C PRO A 145 -16.47 -9.33 -20.94
N MET A 146 -15.83 -8.30 -21.49
CA MET A 146 -14.71 -8.46 -22.43
C MET A 146 -13.48 -9.03 -21.72
N THR A 147 -13.15 -8.50 -20.54
CA THR A 147 -12.08 -9.00 -19.67
C THR A 147 -12.34 -10.43 -19.21
N ALA A 148 -13.55 -10.73 -18.76
CA ALA A 148 -13.93 -12.08 -18.33
C ALA A 148 -13.71 -13.09 -19.46
N ARG A 149 -14.12 -12.75 -20.68
CA ARG A 149 -13.92 -13.58 -21.87
C ARG A 149 -12.44 -13.71 -22.24
N ALA A 150 -11.69 -12.61 -22.28
CA ALA A 150 -10.30 -12.59 -22.72
C ALA A 150 -9.37 -13.43 -21.82
N PHE A 151 -9.65 -13.47 -20.51
CA PHE A 151 -8.80 -14.15 -19.52
C PHE A 151 -9.47 -15.37 -18.88
N LEU A 152 -10.61 -15.83 -19.43
CA LEU A 152 -11.38 -16.98 -18.94
C LEU A 152 -11.70 -16.89 -17.44
N LEU A 153 -12.10 -15.70 -16.98
CA LEU A 153 -12.43 -15.44 -15.58
C LEU A 153 -13.90 -15.76 -15.32
N THR A 154 -14.18 -16.36 -14.16
CA THR A 154 -15.53 -16.72 -13.72
C THR A 154 -15.83 -16.09 -12.36
N GLY A 155 -17.08 -15.67 -12.14
CA GLY A 155 -17.47 -14.95 -10.92
C GLY A 155 -16.81 -13.58 -10.84
N ASP A 156 -16.42 -13.18 -9.63
CA ASP A 156 -15.79 -11.86 -9.39
C ASP A 156 -14.27 -11.92 -9.23
N GLY A 157 -13.68 -13.12 -9.27
CA GLY A 157 -12.23 -13.31 -9.12
C GLY A 157 -11.45 -12.60 -10.22
N GLY A 158 -10.69 -11.56 -9.83
CA GLY A 158 -9.93 -10.74 -10.77
C GLY A 158 -10.77 -9.75 -11.56
N LEU A 159 -12.04 -9.52 -11.18
CA LEU A 159 -12.98 -8.60 -11.82
C LEU A 159 -13.70 -7.66 -10.82
N ALA A 160 -13.36 -7.70 -9.53
CA ALA A 160 -14.04 -6.97 -8.48
C ALA A 160 -14.02 -5.45 -8.71
N TYR A 161 -12.89 -4.89 -9.15
CA TYR A 161 -12.79 -3.47 -9.51
C TYR A 161 -13.71 -3.12 -10.69
N LEU A 162 -13.74 -3.98 -11.71
CA LEU A 162 -14.61 -3.77 -12.88
C LEU A 162 -16.11 -3.97 -12.55
N HIS A 163 -16.41 -4.63 -11.45
CA HIS A 163 -17.76 -4.81 -10.92
C HIS A 163 -18.10 -3.81 -9.79
N SER A 164 -17.38 -2.69 -9.69
CA SER A 164 -17.67 -1.65 -8.71
C SER A 164 -19.16 -1.27 -8.68
N TYR A 165 -19.73 -1.24 -7.47
CA TYR A 165 -21.15 -0.96 -7.20
C TYR A 165 -22.17 -1.98 -7.71
N GLY A 166 -21.74 -3.01 -8.44
CA GLY A 166 -22.64 -4.01 -9.01
C GLY A 166 -23.78 -3.39 -9.83
N ASP A 167 -25.00 -3.85 -9.59
CA ASP A 167 -26.20 -3.37 -10.29
C ASP A 167 -26.56 -1.91 -9.94
N ALA A 168 -26.01 -1.38 -8.84
CA ALA A 168 -26.25 0.00 -8.39
C ALA A 168 -25.34 1.04 -9.06
N VAL A 169 -24.52 0.68 -10.06
CA VAL A 169 -23.55 1.61 -10.67
C VAL A 169 -24.18 2.90 -11.22
N HIS A 170 -25.35 2.80 -11.86
CA HIS A 170 -26.08 3.98 -12.37
C HIS A 170 -26.71 4.79 -11.23
N GLU A 171 -27.26 4.09 -10.23
CA GLU A 171 -27.54 4.54 -8.85
C GLU A 171 -26.51 5.55 -8.33
N ARG A 172 -25.33 4.99 -8.05
CA ARG A 172 -24.20 5.65 -7.42
C ARG A 172 -23.62 6.79 -8.24
N TRP A 173 -23.63 6.67 -9.57
CA TRP A 173 -23.21 7.76 -10.44
C TRP A 173 -24.18 8.94 -10.44
N ALA A 174 -25.49 8.68 -10.41
CA ALA A 174 -26.49 9.74 -10.31
C ALA A 174 -26.38 10.49 -8.98
N GLU A 175 -26.25 9.76 -7.88
CA GLU A 175 -26.00 10.30 -6.54
C GLU A 175 -24.74 11.17 -6.51
N TYR A 176 -23.62 10.65 -7.02
CA TYR A 176 -22.35 11.38 -7.09
C TYR A 176 -22.47 12.71 -7.86
N LYS A 177 -23.13 12.69 -9.03
CA LYS A 177 -23.32 13.92 -9.82
C LYS A 177 -24.18 14.94 -9.07
N GLN A 178 -25.20 14.50 -8.35
CA GLN A 178 -26.04 15.38 -7.55
C GLN A 178 -25.20 16.07 -6.46
N GLN A 179 -24.35 15.31 -5.75
CA GLN A 179 -23.45 15.85 -4.73
C GLN A 179 -22.46 16.87 -5.33
N MET A 180 -21.82 16.53 -6.45
CA MET A 180 -20.91 17.44 -7.17
C MET A 180 -21.60 18.73 -7.64
N ASN A 181 -22.82 18.63 -8.17
CA ASN A 181 -23.56 19.79 -8.67
C ASN A 181 -24.10 20.69 -7.54
N ALA A 182 -24.22 20.17 -6.31
CA ALA A 182 -24.65 20.93 -5.14
C ALA A 182 -23.51 21.74 -4.48
N LEU A 183 -22.25 21.55 -4.92
CA LEU A 183 -21.12 22.29 -4.39
C LEU A 183 -21.15 23.77 -4.78
N HIS A 184 -20.91 24.63 -3.79
CA HIS A 184 -20.72 26.06 -4.01
C HIS A 184 -19.24 26.32 -4.28
N LEU A 185 -18.88 26.45 -5.56
CA LEU A 185 -17.53 26.73 -6.03
C LEU A 185 -17.50 28.05 -6.80
N SER A 186 -16.45 28.84 -6.58
CA SER A 186 -16.14 30.02 -7.39
C SER A 186 -15.81 29.62 -8.84
N ALA A 187 -15.82 30.58 -9.76
CA ALA A 187 -15.48 30.31 -11.16
C ALA A 187 -14.05 29.77 -11.32
N GLU A 188 -13.10 30.24 -10.50
CA GLU A 188 -11.71 29.80 -10.49
C GLU A 188 -11.59 28.36 -9.96
N GLU A 189 -12.27 28.04 -8.85
CA GLU A 189 -12.29 26.68 -8.29
C GLU A 189 -12.92 25.68 -9.26
N ARG A 190 -14.00 26.06 -9.96
CA ARG A 190 -14.59 25.23 -11.01
C ARG A 190 -13.61 24.97 -12.14
N GLU A 191 -12.87 25.99 -12.56
CA GLU A 191 -11.84 25.84 -13.58
C GLU A 191 -10.74 24.88 -13.12
N GLN A 192 -10.25 24.99 -11.88
CA GLN A 192 -9.27 24.07 -11.30
C GLN A 192 -9.77 22.62 -11.32
N VAL A 193 -11.00 22.38 -10.86
CA VAL A 193 -11.64 21.04 -10.88
C VAL A 193 -11.73 20.49 -12.30
N VAL A 194 -12.15 21.31 -13.27
CA VAL A 194 -12.25 20.91 -14.68
C VAL A 194 -10.88 20.59 -15.30
N GLN A 195 -9.88 21.44 -15.06
CA GLN A 195 -8.52 21.22 -15.54
C GLN A 195 -7.92 19.94 -14.96
N ALA A 196 -8.17 19.66 -13.68
CA ALA A 196 -7.70 18.47 -13.00
C ALA A 196 -8.30 17.18 -13.61
N ALA A 197 -9.58 17.18 -13.97
CA ALA A 197 -10.21 16.07 -14.67
C ALA A 197 -9.58 15.82 -16.06
N CYS A 198 -9.38 16.88 -16.85
CA CYS A 198 -8.73 16.78 -18.16
C CYS A 198 -7.29 16.23 -18.05
N GLN A 199 -6.55 16.65 -17.03
CA GLN A 199 -5.19 16.16 -16.76
C GLN A 199 -5.17 14.68 -16.40
N LEU A 200 -6.11 14.21 -15.56
CA LEU A 200 -6.17 12.79 -15.23
C LEU A 200 -6.49 11.94 -16.46
N PHE A 201 -7.39 12.37 -17.35
CA PHE A 201 -7.60 11.65 -18.63
C PHE A 201 -6.33 11.54 -19.46
N ALA A 202 -5.55 12.62 -19.59
CA ALA A 202 -4.28 12.59 -20.32
C ALA A 202 -3.25 11.65 -19.67
N LYS A 203 -3.22 11.58 -18.33
CA LYS A 203 -2.36 10.66 -17.59
C LYS A 203 -2.77 9.20 -17.77
N LEU A 204 -4.07 8.92 -17.68
CA LEU A 204 -4.61 7.59 -17.95
C LEU A 204 -4.35 7.16 -19.41
N GLU A 205 -4.50 8.07 -20.37
CA GLU A 205 -4.14 7.81 -21.78
C GLU A 205 -2.67 7.35 -21.90
N THR A 206 -1.73 8.07 -21.30
CA THR A 206 -0.30 7.68 -21.27
C THR A 206 -0.10 6.30 -20.65
N ILE A 207 -0.74 6.02 -19.52
CA ILE A 207 -0.64 4.72 -18.83
C ILE A 207 -1.17 3.61 -19.73
N PHE A 208 -2.38 3.75 -20.28
CA PHE A 208 -3.03 2.71 -21.09
C PHE A 208 -2.31 2.47 -22.43
N CYS A 209 -1.74 3.52 -23.04
CA CYS A 209 -0.88 3.37 -24.22
C CYS A 209 0.43 2.64 -23.90
N ALA A 210 0.99 2.83 -22.70
CA ALA A 210 2.17 2.09 -22.26
C ALA A 210 1.85 0.64 -21.87
N LEU A 211 0.61 0.35 -21.46
CA LEU A 211 0.19 -1.01 -21.13
C LEU A 211 0.05 -1.91 -22.36
N TYR A 212 -0.18 -1.36 -23.56
CA TYR A 212 -0.20 -2.13 -24.80
C TYR A 212 -0.15 -1.25 -26.08
N PRO A 213 0.65 -1.63 -27.10
CA PRO A 213 1.66 -2.69 -27.08
C PRO A 213 2.89 -2.28 -26.27
N PHE A 214 3.57 -3.26 -25.68
CA PHE A 214 4.82 -3.05 -24.94
C PHE A 214 5.92 -3.98 -25.47
N LEU A 215 7.19 -3.60 -25.27
CA LEU A 215 8.34 -4.41 -25.69
C LEU A 215 8.67 -5.45 -24.62
N SER A 216 9.21 -6.60 -25.00
CA SER A 216 9.60 -7.64 -24.03
C SER A 216 10.61 -7.14 -22.98
N GLU A 217 11.46 -6.18 -23.33
CA GLU A 217 12.44 -5.52 -22.44
C GLU A 217 11.80 -4.56 -21.42
N SER A 218 10.57 -4.12 -21.66
CA SER A 218 9.79 -3.32 -20.72
C SER A 218 9.32 -4.14 -19.50
N LYS A 219 9.40 -5.47 -19.57
CA LYS A 219 9.02 -6.35 -18.46
C LYS A 219 10.00 -6.17 -17.30
N THR A 220 9.47 -5.88 -16.13
CA THR A 220 10.25 -5.71 -14.92
C THR A 220 9.56 -6.37 -13.72
N TYR A 221 10.33 -6.69 -12.69
CA TYR A 221 9.81 -7.13 -11.40
C TYR A 221 10.16 -6.05 -10.39
N LEU A 222 9.20 -5.17 -10.14
CA LEU A 222 9.31 -4.13 -9.12
C LEU A 222 8.50 -4.51 -7.89
N VAL A 223 8.79 -3.86 -6.78
CA VAL A 223 8.02 -4.04 -5.55
C VAL A 223 6.52 -3.77 -5.73
N THR A 224 6.15 -2.95 -6.71
CA THR A 224 4.76 -2.71 -7.13
C THR A 224 4.01 -3.96 -7.55
N SER A 225 4.73 -4.99 -8.01
CA SER A 225 4.14 -6.28 -8.35
C SER A 225 3.56 -7.02 -7.13
N ILE A 226 4.09 -6.71 -5.94
CA ILE A 226 3.71 -7.26 -4.63
C ILE A 226 2.86 -6.24 -3.85
N ASN A 227 3.28 -4.98 -3.83
CA ASN A 227 2.65 -3.88 -3.12
C ASN A 227 2.73 -2.60 -3.95
N PRO A 228 1.64 -2.19 -4.65
CA PRO A 228 1.60 -0.95 -5.41
C PRO A 228 1.87 0.32 -4.58
N GLU A 229 1.72 0.28 -3.25
CA GLU A 229 2.03 1.40 -2.36
C GLU A 229 3.53 1.50 -1.98
N ALA A 230 4.35 0.51 -2.31
CA ALA A 230 5.76 0.42 -1.87
C ALA A 230 6.77 1.16 -2.76
N GLY A 231 6.33 1.91 -3.78
CA GLY A 231 7.22 2.73 -4.60
C GLY A 231 8.07 1.93 -5.60
N ARG A 232 9.34 2.32 -5.81
CA ARG A 232 10.19 1.84 -6.93
C ARG A 232 11.30 0.88 -6.52
N HIS A 233 11.20 0.26 -5.35
CA HIS A 233 12.27 -0.60 -4.86
C HIS A 233 12.40 -1.88 -5.71
N PRO A 234 13.63 -2.38 -5.92
CA PRO A 234 13.85 -3.62 -6.64
C PRO A 234 13.35 -4.82 -5.82
N VAL A 235 12.90 -5.85 -6.53
CA VAL A 235 12.64 -7.19 -5.97
C VAL A 235 13.44 -8.22 -6.78
N PRO A 236 13.60 -9.46 -6.29
CA PRO A 236 14.31 -10.49 -7.02
C PRO A 236 13.69 -10.76 -8.40
N ALA A 237 14.54 -11.05 -9.38
CA ALA A 237 14.08 -11.39 -10.73
C ALA A 237 13.58 -12.84 -10.83
N ASP A 238 14.04 -13.73 -9.96
CA ASP A 238 13.58 -15.12 -9.89
C ASP A 238 12.24 -15.19 -9.14
N ALA A 239 11.21 -15.69 -9.81
CA ALA A 239 9.86 -15.85 -9.26
C ALA A 239 9.85 -16.67 -7.96
N ARG A 240 10.75 -17.65 -7.81
CA ARG A 240 10.84 -18.48 -6.60
C ARG A 240 11.34 -17.68 -5.40
N GLU A 241 12.26 -16.73 -5.63
CA GLU A 241 12.75 -15.82 -4.58
C GLU A 241 11.65 -14.86 -4.15
N VAL A 242 10.88 -14.32 -5.10
CA VAL A 242 9.72 -13.46 -4.80
C VAL A 242 8.69 -14.21 -3.96
N GLN A 243 8.32 -15.44 -4.36
CA GLN A 243 7.36 -16.26 -3.62
C GLN A 243 7.86 -16.61 -2.21
N ALA A 244 9.13 -16.99 -2.07
CA ALA A 244 9.74 -17.26 -0.78
C ALA A 244 9.76 -16.02 0.13
N ALA A 245 10.04 -14.85 -0.44
CA ALA A 245 10.04 -13.60 0.31
C ALA A 245 8.63 -13.18 0.76
N VAL A 246 7.63 -13.31 -0.11
CA VAL A 246 6.21 -13.10 0.24
C VAL A 246 5.79 -14.04 1.37
N LYS A 247 6.13 -15.33 1.26
CA LYS A 247 5.88 -16.31 2.31
C LYS A 247 6.58 -15.96 3.62
N ALA A 248 7.83 -15.51 3.56
CA ALA A 248 8.55 -15.07 4.76
C ALA A 248 7.87 -13.88 5.45
N GLY A 249 7.36 -12.91 4.68
CA GLY A 249 6.53 -11.82 5.17
C GLY A 249 5.26 -12.33 5.87
N ASP A 250 4.55 -13.28 5.26
CA ASP A 250 3.35 -13.89 5.83
C ASP A 250 3.63 -14.65 7.13
N VAL A 251 4.70 -15.44 7.18
CA VAL A 251 5.09 -16.20 8.38
C VAL A 251 5.46 -15.26 9.53
N CYS A 252 6.23 -14.22 9.25
CA CYS A 252 6.59 -13.21 10.26
C CYS A 252 5.36 -12.46 10.76
N TRP A 253 4.44 -12.10 9.87
CA TRP A 253 3.17 -11.46 10.22
C TRP A 253 2.32 -12.32 11.15
N GLN A 254 2.17 -13.61 10.82
CA GLN A 254 1.38 -14.56 11.62
C GLN A 254 2.00 -14.83 13.00
N ARG A 255 3.33 -14.72 13.11
CA ARG A 255 4.04 -14.90 14.38
C ARG A 255 3.70 -13.83 15.42
N TYR A 256 3.44 -12.59 14.99
CA TYR A 256 3.18 -11.47 15.89
C TYR A 256 1.79 -10.86 15.64
N PRO A 257 0.74 -11.25 16.41
CA PRO A 257 -0.60 -10.67 16.30
C PRO A 257 -0.63 -9.14 16.43
N TYR A 258 0.40 -8.56 17.06
CA TYR A 258 0.68 -7.13 17.10
C TYR A 258 0.60 -6.47 15.71
N TYR A 259 1.13 -7.13 14.67
CA TYR A 259 1.11 -6.62 13.31
C TYR A 259 -0.31 -6.36 12.80
N GLU A 260 -1.19 -7.36 12.93
CA GLU A 260 -2.58 -7.25 12.49
C GLU A 260 -3.33 -6.18 13.26
N GLN A 261 -3.20 -6.18 14.59
CA GLN A 261 -3.92 -5.22 15.43
C GLN A 261 -3.48 -3.78 15.20
N ARG A 262 -2.21 -3.54 14.91
CA ARG A 262 -1.69 -2.17 14.72
C ARG A 262 -1.75 -1.68 13.28
N TYR A 263 -1.40 -2.53 12.31
CA TYR A 263 -1.17 -2.10 10.93
C TYR A 263 -2.16 -2.68 9.91
N GLY A 264 -2.92 -3.71 10.30
CA GLY A 264 -3.93 -4.36 9.46
C GLY A 264 -3.40 -4.84 8.10
N GLU A 265 -4.30 -5.08 7.15
CA GLU A 265 -3.91 -5.61 5.83
C GLU A 265 -2.87 -4.75 5.09
N ARG A 266 -2.84 -3.43 5.37
CA ARG A 266 -1.82 -2.56 4.79
C ARG A 266 -0.44 -2.91 5.31
N GLY A 267 -0.29 -3.15 6.61
CA GLY A 267 0.98 -3.61 7.19
C GLY A 267 1.46 -4.90 6.55
N MET A 268 0.54 -5.84 6.28
CA MET A 268 0.88 -7.13 5.66
C MET A 268 1.52 -6.94 4.28
N ARG A 269 0.95 -6.06 3.45
CA ARG A 269 1.53 -5.75 2.14
C ARG A 269 2.93 -5.17 2.24
N PHE A 270 3.18 -4.31 3.25
CA PHE A 270 4.52 -3.78 3.51
C PHE A 270 5.49 -4.86 4.00
N ALA A 271 5.07 -5.76 4.89
CA ALA A 271 5.89 -6.87 5.34
C ALA A 271 6.33 -7.77 4.17
N ARG A 272 5.41 -8.10 3.25
CA ARG A 272 5.72 -8.86 2.02
C ARG A 272 6.69 -8.11 1.11
N SER A 273 6.45 -6.82 0.85
CA SER A 273 7.30 -6.03 -0.03
C SER A 273 8.70 -5.79 0.54
N ASP A 274 8.79 -5.53 1.84
CA ASP A 274 10.06 -5.28 2.53
C ASP A 274 10.89 -6.57 2.55
N ALA A 275 10.26 -7.74 2.77
CA ALA A 275 10.92 -9.03 2.65
C ALA A 275 11.51 -9.27 1.25
N ALA A 276 10.75 -8.93 0.19
CA ALA A 276 11.23 -9.06 -1.18
C ALA A 276 12.40 -8.11 -1.46
N TRP A 277 12.32 -6.85 -1.01
CA TRP A 277 13.44 -5.92 -1.13
C TRP A 277 14.68 -6.41 -0.36
N LEU A 278 14.52 -6.89 0.88
CA LEU A 278 15.61 -7.45 1.69
C LEU A 278 16.30 -8.63 1.00
N ALA A 279 15.54 -9.47 0.28
CA ALA A 279 16.11 -10.58 -0.49
C ALA A 279 17.10 -10.10 -1.56
N THR A 280 16.89 -8.92 -2.14
CA THR A 280 17.83 -8.35 -3.12
C THR A 280 19.17 -7.98 -2.51
N LEU A 281 19.24 -7.77 -1.18
CA LEU A 281 20.46 -7.31 -0.54
C LEU A 281 21.59 -8.34 -0.56
N CYS A 282 21.28 -9.63 -0.77
CA CYS A 282 22.29 -10.71 -0.80
C CYS A 282 23.35 -10.55 -1.90
N GLN A 283 23.09 -9.67 -2.88
CA GLN A 283 24.04 -9.34 -3.95
C GLN A 283 25.13 -8.35 -3.52
N TYR A 284 24.95 -7.65 -2.39
CA TYR A 284 25.88 -6.63 -1.91
C TYR A 284 26.92 -7.18 -0.92
N PRO A 285 28.04 -6.47 -0.71
CA PRO A 285 29.00 -6.80 0.33
C PRO A 285 28.39 -6.71 1.75
N PRO A 286 28.87 -7.51 2.73
CA PRO A 286 28.29 -7.56 4.08
C PRO A 286 28.13 -6.20 4.77
N ALA A 287 29.12 -5.31 4.66
CA ALA A 287 29.06 -3.98 5.27
C ALA A 287 27.89 -3.13 4.73
N GLN A 288 27.60 -3.25 3.42
CA GLN A 288 26.48 -2.54 2.80
C GLN A 288 25.15 -3.16 3.22
N ILE A 289 25.05 -4.49 3.33
CA ILE A 289 23.85 -5.17 3.85
C ILE A 289 23.53 -4.67 5.26
N VAL A 290 24.52 -4.66 6.15
CA VAL A 290 24.35 -4.18 7.54
C VAL A 290 23.86 -2.72 7.55
N GLN A 291 24.46 -1.85 6.73
CA GLN A 291 24.05 -0.44 6.65
C GLN A 291 22.58 -0.29 6.20
N GLN A 292 22.16 -1.05 5.19
CA GLN A 292 20.78 -1.00 4.68
C GLN A 292 19.78 -1.54 5.71
N VAL A 293 20.11 -2.65 6.38
CA VAL A 293 19.27 -3.24 7.44
C VAL A 293 19.15 -2.31 8.64
N GLN A 294 20.23 -1.67 9.08
CA GLN A 294 20.19 -0.70 10.17
C GLN A 294 19.38 0.55 9.81
N TRP A 295 19.49 1.03 8.55
CA TRP A 295 18.64 2.12 8.07
C TRP A 295 17.16 1.73 8.11
N LEU A 296 16.80 0.56 7.59
CA LEU A 296 15.41 0.08 7.64
C LEU A 296 14.95 -0.08 9.09
N GLY A 297 15.80 -0.62 9.96
CA GLY A 297 15.55 -0.74 11.40
C GLY A 297 15.16 0.60 12.05
N ARG A 298 15.91 1.69 11.77
CA ARG A 298 15.56 3.05 12.24
C ARG A 298 14.21 3.53 11.70
N VAL A 299 13.94 3.30 10.41
CA VAL A 299 12.68 3.69 9.75
C VAL A 299 11.49 2.95 10.37
N LEU A 300 11.64 1.67 10.67
CA LEU A 300 10.60 0.82 11.26
C LEU A 300 10.40 1.11 12.76
N ALA A 301 11.48 1.27 13.52
CA ALA A 301 11.43 1.59 14.95
C ALA A 301 10.67 2.90 15.22
N SER A 302 10.94 3.96 14.42
CA SER A 302 10.21 5.23 14.50
C SER A 302 8.71 5.13 14.12
N ARG A 303 8.28 4.00 13.53
CA ARG A 303 6.87 3.67 13.24
C ARG A 303 6.28 2.65 14.23
N GLY A 304 7.01 2.39 15.32
CA GLY A 304 6.61 1.49 16.39
C GLY A 304 6.83 0.02 16.06
N MET A 305 7.75 -0.31 15.15
CA MET A 305 8.18 -1.69 14.91
C MET A 305 9.59 -1.88 15.47
N PRO A 306 9.73 -2.39 16.71
CA PRO A 306 11.05 -2.62 17.31
C PRO A 306 11.93 -3.51 16.43
N THR A 307 13.25 -3.30 16.45
CA THR A 307 14.20 -3.95 15.53
C THR A 307 14.26 -5.47 15.68
N LEU A 308 13.74 -6.02 16.80
CA LEU A 308 13.50 -7.46 16.96
C LEU A 308 12.65 -8.03 15.81
N LEU A 309 11.61 -7.29 15.40
CA LEU A 309 10.72 -7.73 14.33
C LEU A 309 11.46 -7.84 12.99
N LEU A 310 12.35 -6.88 12.70
CA LEU A 310 13.19 -6.90 11.50
C LEU A 310 14.24 -8.03 11.56
N GLN A 311 14.83 -8.28 12.74
CA GLN A 311 15.72 -9.43 12.91
C GLN A 311 14.99 -10.74 12.58
N VAL A 312 13.83 -10.97 13.17
CA VAL A 312 13.06 -12.20 12.96
C VAL A 312 12.63 -12.34 11.49
N GLN A 313 12.24 -11.23 10.86
CA GLN A 313 11.94 -11.20 9.42
C GLN A 313 13.13 -11.68 8.58
N LEU A 314 14.36 -11.23 8.89
CA LEU A 314 15.57 -11.63 8.17
C LEU A 314 15.86 -13.13 8.34
N GLU A 315 15.74 -13.65 9.56
CA GLU A 315 15.96 -15.08 9.86
C GLU A 315 14.97 -15.97 9.10
N ILE A 316 13.68 -15.63 9.13
CA ILE A 316 12.63 -16.33 8.38
C ILE A 316 12.90 -16.24 6.88
N LEU A 317 13.25 -15.04 6.38
CA LEU A 317 13.53 -14.82 4.96
C LEU A 317 14.65 -15.70 4.45
N VAL A 318 15.76 -15.79 5.20
CA VAL A 318 16.89 -16.66 4.83
C VAL A 318 16.47 -18.13 4.79
N ALA A 319 15.67 -18.58 5.75
CA ALA A 319 15.18 -19.96 5.79
C ALA A 319 14.28 -20.27 4.59
N GLU A 320 13.33 -19.40 4.26
CA GLU A 320 12.40 -19.57 3.13
C GLU A 320 13.13 -19.51 1.78
N LEU A 321 14.05 -18.56 1.59
CA LEU A 321 14.86 -18.48 0.37
C LEU A 321 15.75 -19.73 0.18
N ALA A 322 16.42 -20.18 1.24
CA ALA A 322 17.28 -21.36 1.20
C ALA A 322 16.50 -22.67 1.01
N ALA A 323 15.22 -22.71 1.41
CA ALA A 323 14.32 -23.83 1.13
C ALA A 323 13.85 -23.82 -0.34
N ALA A 324 13.52 -22.64 -0.89
CA ALA A 324 13.06 -22.48 -2.26
C ALA A 324 14.18 -22.69 -3.31
N ILE A 325 15.40 -22.23 -3.01
CA ILE A 325 16.56 -22.32 -3.90
C ILE A 325 17.80 -22.77 -3.10
N PRO A 326 17.96 -24.09 -2.84
CA PRO A 326 19.07 -24.60 -2.04
C PRO A 326 20.46 -24.22 -2.55
N ASP A 327 20.65 -24.13 -3.88
CA ASP A 327 21.94 -23.83 -4.51
C ASP A 327 22.47 -22.43 -4.17
N ARG A 328 21.59 -21.50 -3.78
CA ARG A 328 21.95 -20.11 -3.42
C ARG A 328 22.00 -19.88 -1.91
N ARG A 329 21.93 -20.94 -1.08
CA ARG A 329 21.95 -20.84 0.39
C ARG A 329 23.10 -19.99 0.94
N ALA A 330 24.29 -20.11 0.36
CA ALA A 330 25.46 -19.34 0.80
C ALA A 330 25.30 -17.83 0.54
N ASP A 331 24.61 -17.44 -0.53
CA ASP A 331 24.30 -16.04 -0.81
C ASP A 331 23.28 -15.50 0.20
N TYR A 332 22.20 -16.24 0.46
CA TYR A 332 21.17 -15.81 1.41
C TYR A 332 21.70 -15.69 2.83
N ALA A 333 22.62 -16.57 3.23
CA ALA A 333 23.27 -16.52 4.54
C ALA A 333 24.01 -15.19 4.81
N LYS A 334 24.35 -14.41 3.77
CA LYS A 334 24.94 -13.06 3.92
C LYS A 334 24.03 -12.07 4.64
N LEU A 335 22.72 -12.33 4.75
CA LEU A 335 21.77 -11.50 5.50
C LEU A 335 21.83 -11.75 7.03
N LEU A 336 22.25 -12.94 7.46
CA LEU A 336 22.26 -13.33 8.88
C LEU A 336 23.17 -12.47 9.76
N PRO A 337 24.38 -12.05 9.32
CA PRO A 337 25.19 -11.11 10.08
C PRO A 337 24.45 -9.80 10.38
N ALA A 338 23.66 -9.28 9.44
CA ALA A 338 22.91 -8.05 9.68
C ALA A 338 21.78 -8.26 10.72
N ALA A 339 21.14 -9.43 10.75
CA ALA A 339 20.20 -9.80 11.79
C ALA A 339 20.89 -9.90 13.17
N ALA A 340 22.08 -10.51 13.22
CA ALA A 340 22.88 -10.63 14.44
C ALA A 340 23.38 -9.27 14.97
N GLU A 341 23.68 -8.31 14.10
CA GLU A 341 24.03 -6.95 14.50
C GLU A 341 22.85 -6.22 15.17
N LEU A 342 21.62 -6.40 14.67
CA LEU A 342 20.42 -5.87 15.35
C LEU A 342 20.27 -6.46 16.76
N HIS A 343 20.48 -7.78 16.90
CA HIS A 343 20.44 -8.46 18.20
C HIS A 343 21.53 -7.93 19.14
N THR A 344 22.76 -7.82 18.65
CA THR A 344 23.92 -7.36 19.41
C THR A 344 23.74 -5.93 19.89
N ALA A 345 23.25 -5.03 19.03
CA ALA A 345 22.98 -3.63 19.39
C ALA A 345 21.99 -3.52 20.56
N ARG A 346 20.93 -4.33 20.58
CA ARG A 346 19.97 -4.32 21.70
C ARG A 346 20.59 -4.88 22.99
N ARG A 347 21.39 -5.93 22.89
CA ARG A 347 22.06 -6.58 24.04
C ARG A 347 23.11 -5.71 24.72
N GLN A 348 23.62 -4.68 24.05
CA GLN A 348 24.47 -3.68 24.68
C GLN A 348 23.74 -2.91 25.79
N HIS A 349 22.42 -2.76 25.68
CA HIS A 349 21.60 -1.99 26.61
C HIS A 349 20.77 -2.86 27.55
N LEU A 350 20.12 -3.91 27.05
CA LEU A 350 19.30 -4.83 27.84
C LEU A 350 19.63 -6.28 27.46
N THR A 351 19.95 -7.14 28.42
CA THR A 351 20.22 -8.55 28.12
C THR A 351 18.94 -9.34 27.89
N ASP A 352 19.06 -10.47 27.17
CA ASP A 352 17.94 -11.34 26.88
C ASP A 352 17.25 -11.81 28.18
N GLU A 353 18.00 -12.09 29.25
CA GLU A 353 17.45 -12.50 30.55
C GLU A 353 16.63 -11.40 31.23
N LEU A 354 17.05 -10.13 31.10
CA LEU A 354 16.29 -9.00 31.64
C LEU A 354 15.01 -8.77 30.84
N ILE A 355 15.09 -8.88 29.51
CA ILE A 355 13.93 -8.77 28.62
C ILE A 355 12.93 -9.88 28.94
N GLU A 356 13.37 -11.13 29.06
CA GLU A 356 12.51 -12.28 29.39
C GLU A 356 11.85 -12.14 30.77
N ALA A 357 12.60 -11.67 31.77
CA ALA A 357 12.06 -11.42 33.11
C ALA A 357 10.97 -10.32 33.08
N MET A 358 11.22 -9.21 32.39
CA MET A 358 10.24 -8.13 32.25
C MET A 358 9.01 -8.55 31.43
N ALA A 359 9.21 -9.33 30.37
CA ALA A 359 8.12 -9.87 29.57
C ALA A 359 7.24 -10.83 30.38
N SER A 360 7.85 -11.71 31.18
CA SER A 360 7.12 -12.61 32.08
C SER A 360 6.33 -11.86 33.16
N ASP A 361 6.88 -10.76 33.68
CA ASP A 361 6.18 -9.91 34.64
C ASP A 361 5.03 -9.15 33.99
N PHE A 362 5.19 -8.68 32.74
CA PHE A 362 4.11 -8.10 31.95
C PHE A 362 2.97 -9.10 31.76
N ASP A 363 3.27 -10.32 31.29
CA ASP A 363 2.26 -11.37 31.05
C ASP A 363 1.50 -11.75 32.32
N ARG A 364 2.19 -11.79 33.47
CA ARG A 364 1.55 -12.03 34.77
C ARG A 364 0.62 -10.88 35.17
N ALA A 365 1.01 -9.64 34.87
CA ALA A 365 0.24 -8.46 35.23
C ALA A 365 -1.04 -8.31 34.39
N VAL A 366 -1.00 -8.66 33.11
CA VAL A 366 -2.16 -8.55 32.20
C VAL A 366 -3.06 -9.78 32.18
N GLY A 367 -2.58 -10.90 32.72
CA GLY A 367 -3.32 -12.15 32.81
C GLY A 367 -3.37 -12.94 31.50
N ALA A 368 -3.80 -14.21 31.60
CA ALA A 368 -3.72 -15.19 30.52
C ALA A 368 -4.55 -14.83 29.28
N GLU A 369 -5.68 -14.13 29.45
CA GLU A 369 -6.51 -13.68 28.34
C GLU A 369 -5.73 -12.73 27.41
N TRP A 370 -5.10 -11.70 27.99
CA TRP A 370 -4.38 -10.68 27.23
C TRP A 370 -3.03 -11.16 26.72
N SER A 371 -2.27 -11.92 27.53
CA SER A 371 -0.99 -12.47 27.08
C SER A 371 -1.14 -13.50 25.95
N THR A 372 -2.28 -14.19 25.86
CA THR A 372 -2.60 -15.05 24.71
C THR A 372 -3.06 -14.23 23.50
N ARG A 373 -3.81 -13.15 23.71
CA ARG A 373 -4.35 -12.30 22.62
C ARG A 373 -3.27 -11.47 21.94
N LEU A 374 -2.29 -10.99 22.69
CA LEU A 374 -1.16 -10.19 22.22
C LEU A 374 0.15 -10.66 22.89
N PRO A 375 0.66 -11.83 22.48
CA PRO A 375 1.91 -12.37 23.02
C PRO A 375 3.09 -11.46 22.68
N ASP A 376 4.21 -11.67 23.38
CA ASP A 376 5.48 -10.95 23.20
C ASP A 376 5.42 -9.44 23.46
N THR A 377 4.32 -8.91 23.99
CA THR A 377 4.17 -7.46 24.20
C THR A 377 5.24 -6.89 25.13
N GLY A 378 5.51 -7.55 26.26
CA GLY A 378 6.59 -7.12 27.15
C GLY A 378 7.96 -7.12 26.46
N THR A 379 8.24 -8.14 25.65
CA THR A 379 9.45 -8.22 24.82
C THR A 379 9.54 -7.04 23.85
N LEU A 380 8.44 -6.69 23.16
CA LEU A 380 8.38 -5.55 22.24
C LEU A 380 8.63 -4.21 22.96
N LEU A 381 8.05 -4.02 24.15
CA LEU A 381 8.25 -2.81 24.96
C LEU A 381 9.72 -2.67 25.39
N CYS A 382 10.33 -3.73 25.92
CA CYS A 382 11.73 -3.73 26.30
C CYS A 382 12.65 -3.51 25.09
N THR A 383 12.34 -4.15 23.96
CA THR A 383 13.09 -3.98 22.71
C THR A 383 13.01 -2.53 22.21
N ALA A 384 11.85 -1.87 22.29
CA ALA A 384 11.73 -0.47 21.91
C ALA A 384 12.61 0.46 22.76
N VAL A 385 12.75 0.16 24.06
CA VAL A 385 13.67 0.89 24.95
C VAL A 385 15.12 0.64 24.54
N ALA A 386 15.52 -0.61 24.31
CA ALA A 386 16.87 -0.94 23.83
C ALA A 386 17.19 -0.27 22.48
N ASP A 387 16.21 -0.22 21.57
CA ASP A 387 16.33 0.44 20.28
C ASP A 387 16.55 1.95 20.43
N GLU A 388 15.81 2.61 21.33
CA GLU A 388 15.96 4.04 21.62
C GLU A 388 17.36 4.35 22.18
N MET A 389 17.88 3.50 23.07
CA MET A 389 19.24 3.64 23.62
C MET A 389 20.34 3.37 22.57
N ALA A 390 20.06 2.49 21.60
CA ALA A 390 20.94 2.24 20.45
C ALA A 390 20.89 3.34 19.38
N GLY A 391 20.18 4.45 19.64
CA GLY A 391 20.10 5.61 18.73
C GLY A 391 18.97 5.55 17.70
N ASN A 392 18.03 4.60 17.82
CA ASN A 392 16.81 4.60 17.01
C ASN A 392 15.78 5.56 17.63
N GLU A 393 15.91 6.84 17.30
CA GLU A 393 15.03 7.89 17.82
C GLU A 393 13.54 7.58 17.57
N ASN A 394 12.70 7.97 18.54
CA ASN A 394 11.25 7.77 18.55
C ASN A 394 10.76 6.32 18.64
N ALA A 395 11.64 5.34 18.92
CA ALA A 395 11.22 3.94 19.08
C ALA A 395 10.15 3.78 20.17
N VAL A 396 10.37 4.32 21.37
CA VAL A 396 9.37 4.26 22.45
C VAL A 396 8.23 5.25 22.18
N ALA A 397 8.54 6.46 21.73
CA ALA A 397 7.53 7.50 21.47
C ALA A 397 6.49 7.08 20.41
N SER A 398 6.87 6.21 19.47
CA SER A 398 5.96 5.66 18.47
C SER A 398 5.17 4.44 18.98
N LEU A 399 5.76 3.66 19.90
CA LEU A 399 5.12 2.44 20.44
C LEU A 399 4.16 2.73 21.60
N GLN A 400 4.62 3.52 22.57
CA GLN A 400 3.93 3.75 23.84
C GLN A 400 2.50 4.28 23.66
N PRO A 401 2.24 5.35 22.87
CA PRO A 401 0.88 5.90 22.75
C PRO A 401 -0.13 4.89 22.21
N TRP A 402 0.30 3.95 21.36
CA TRP A 402 -0.56 2.87 20.89
C TRP A 402 -0.82 1.85 22.00
N MET A 403 0.22 1.43 22.72
CA MET A 403 0.15 0.44 23.81
C MET A 403 -0.59 0.94 25.05
N THR A 404 -0.77 2.26 25.20
CA THR A 404 -1.42 2.89 26.37
C THR A 404 -2.75 3.58 26.02
N ASP A 405 -3.33 3.31 24.86
CA ASP A 405 -4.60 3.92 24.46
C ASP A 405 -5.80 3.25 25.16
N ALA A 406 -6.49 3.99 26.03
CA ALA A 406 -7.64 3.52 26.82
C ALA A 406 -8.86 3.11 25.98
N SER A 407 -8.93 3.50 24.71
CA SER A 407 -9.97 2.99 23.79
C SER A 407 -9.68 1.58 23.28
N ARG A 408 -8.45 1.09 23.42
CA ARG A 408 -8.00 -0.24 22.94
C ARG A 408 -7.74 -1.22 24.07
N PHE A 409 -7.18 -0.74 25.18
CA PHE A 409 -6.65 -1.58 26.24
C PHE A 409 -7.27 -1.27 27.61
N PRO A 410 -7.45 -2.28 28.49
CA PRO A 410 -7.93 -2.08 29.84
C PRO A 410 -6.87 -1.39 30.71
N ALA A 411 -7.29 -0.86 31.86
CA ALA A 411 -6.40 -0.12 32.76
C ALA A 411 -5.20 -0.96 33.26
N GLU A 412 -5.40 -2.24 33.54
CA GLU A 412 -4.35 -3.17 33.98
C GLU A 412 -3.25 -3.36 32.93
N TRP A 413 -3.62 -3.42 31.65
CA TRP A 413 -2.69 -3.46 30.52
C TRP A 413 -1.87 -2.19 30.44
N ILE A 414 -2.51 -1.03 30.54
CA ILE A 414 -1.84 0.28 30.44
C ILE A 414 -0.81 0.42 31.57
N VAL A 415 -1.21 0.10 32.80
CA VAL A 415 -0.30 0.11 33.97
C VAL A 415 0.87 -0.85 33.77
N ALA A 416 0.62 -2.06 33.27
CA ALA A 416 1.68 -3.03 32.98
C ALA A 416 2.65 -2.54 31.90
N ALA A 417 2.13 -1.91 30.83
CA ALA A 417 2.94 -1.36 29.75
C ALA A 417 3.84 -0.22 30.24
N GLU A 418 3.28 0.73 30.99
CA GLU A 418 4.04 1.84 31.57
C GLU A 418 5.09 1.37 32.58
N ALA A 419 4.73 0.40 33.44
CA ALA A 419 5.64 -0.18 34.40
C ALA A 419 6.82 -0.91 33.72
N THR A 420 6.54 -1.63 32.63
CA THR A 420 7.55 -2.34 31.83
C THR A 420 8.52 -1.36 31.17
N LEU A 421 8.01 -0.31 30.51
CA LEU A 421 8.83 0.74 29.91
C LEU A 421 9.69 1.46 30.96
N ALA A 422 9.10 1.80 32.11
CA ALA A 422 9.81 2.48 33.19
C ALA A 422 10.90 1.60 33.80
N ARG A 423 10.65 0.30 33.97
CA ARG A 423 11.63 -0.66 34.45
C ARG A 423 12.76 -0.86 33.45
N ALA A 424 12.43 -1.09 32.18
CA ALA A 424 13.42 -1.25 31.12
C ALA A 424 14.38 -0.06 31.09
N ARG A 425 13.87 1.19 31.14
CA ARG A 425 14.71 2.40 31.20
C ARG A 425 15.65 2.48 32.40
N ARG A 426 15.24 1.96 33.57
CA ARG A 426 16.08 1.93 34.77
C ARG A 426 17.17 0.86 34.70
N GLU A 427 16.93 -0.22 33.97
CA GLU A 427 17.82 -1.38 33.88
C GLU A 427 18.73 -1.37 32.63
N VAL A 428 18.65 -0.32 31.81
CA VAL A 428 19.61 -0.03 30.75
C VAL A 428 21.01 0.11 31.34
N ARG A 429 22.00 -0.52 30.70
CA ARG A 429 23.41 -0.51 31.10
C ARG A 429 24.19 0.68 30.56
#